data_AF-A0A7Z2XI85-F1
#
_entry.id   AF-A0A7Z2XI85-F1
#
_cell.length_a   1.000
_cell.length_b   1.000
_cell.length_c   1.000
_cell.angle_alpha   90.00
_cell.angle_beta   90.00
_cell.angle_gamma   90.00
#
_symmetry.space_group_name_H-M   'P 1'
#
loop_
_entity.id
_entity.type
_entity.pdbx_description
1 polymer ?
#
loop_
_entity_poly.entity_id
_entity_poly.type
_entity_poly.pdbx_seq_one_letter_code
_entity_poly.pdbx_strand_id
1 'polypeptide(L)'
;MGTNEYAVDDGNGNELVIACPNDDDRYISASATVNGQGYSSENGQGFDLIVDGKTFRNPFYTDCRACSSIFTHEFWGALRKANRLQFSAQGKIFNLPTKNLKAVLPTLNDKNNSCQAAW
;
A
#
# COMPACT_ATOMS: atom_id res chain seq x y z
N MET A 1 -7.47 -7.35 19.69
CA MET A 1 -7.75 -7.00 18.28
C MET A 1 -7.09 -5.66 18.02
N GLY A 2 -6.22 -5.59 17.02
CA GLY A 2 -5.41 -4.40 16.74
C GLY A 2 -5.00 -4.39 15.27
N THR A 3 -4.70 -3.21 14.75
CA THR A 3 -4.23 -3.01 13.39
C THR A 3 -2.84 -2.40 13.48
N ASN A 4 -1.86 -3.01 12.80
CA ASN A 4 -0.57 -2.36 12.60
C ASN A 4 -0.72 -1.41 11.42
N GLU A 5 -0.44 -0.12 11.64
CA GLU A 5 -0.52 0.90 10.60
C GLU A 5 0.88 1.39 10.24
N TYR A 6 1.13 1.50 8.94
CA TYR A 6 2.37 2.03 8.40
C TYR A 6 2.04 3.24 7.55
N ALA A 7 2.42 4.42 8.04
CA ALA A 7 2.17 5.68 7.36
C ALA A 7 3.42 6.20 6.65
N VAL A 8 3.20 6.77 5.47
CA VAL A 8 4.19 7.50 4.67
C VAL A 8 3.61 8.88 4.43
N ASP A 9 4.12 9.88 5.14
CA ASP A 9 3.70 11.29 5.05
C ASP A 9 4.82 12.14 4.44
N ASP A 10 4.47 12.99 3.47
CA ASP A 10 5.37 13.92 2.81
C ASP A 10 5.51 15.29 3.51
N GLY A 11 4.75 15.52 4.59
CA GLY A 11 4.71 16.76 5.37
C GLY A 11 3.93 17.90 4.70
N ASN A 12 3.35 17.68 3.52
CA ASN A 12 2.57 18.65 2.75
C ASN A 12 1.09 18.22 2.60
N GLY A 13 0.63 17.30 3.44
CA GLY A 13 -0.74 16.79 3.42
C GLY A 13 -0.96 15.67 2.39
N ASN A 14 0.12 15.04 1.89
CA ASN A 14 0.03 13.78 1.17
C ASN A 14 0.50 12.62 2.04
N GLU A 15 -0.38 11.66 2.25
CA GLU A 15 -0.15 10.53 3.13
C GLU A 15 -0.61 9.24 2.47
N LEU A 16 0.13 8.16 2.67
CA LEU A 16 -0.29 6.79 2.41
C LEU A 16 -0.25 6.02 3.73
N VAL A 17 -1.39 5.49 4.16
CA VAL A 17 -1.51 4.65 5.36
C VAL A 17 -1.84 3.23 4.92
N ILE A 18 -0.99 2.28 5.32
CA ILE A 18 -1.15 0.85 5.08
C ILE A 18 -1.63 0.22 6.38
N ALA A 19 -2.83 -0.34 6.37
CA ALA A 19 -3.45 -0.99 7.51
C ALA A 19 -3.29 -2.52 7.40
N CYS A 20 -2.61 -3.11 8.37
CA CYS A 20 -2.35 -4.54 8.46
C CYS A 20 -3.03 -5.11 9.71
N PRO A 21 -4.29 -5.57 9.60
CA PRO A 21 -5.08 -6.06 10.71
C PRO A 21 -4.51 -7.37 11.28
N ASN A 22 -4.59 -7.55 12.60
CA ASN A 22 -4.14 -8.76 13.29
C ASN A 22 -5.27 -9.80 13.46
N ASP A 23 -6.41 -9.64 12.78
CA ASP A 23 -7.56 -10.52 12.89
C ASP A 23 -7.66 -11.40 11.63
N ASP A 24 -7.94 -12.69 11.80
CA ASP A 24 -7.85 -13.70 10.72
C ASP A 24 -8.84 -13.49 9.55
N ASP A 25 -9.91 -12.72 9.77
CA ASP A 25 -10.95 -12.43 8.76
C ASP A 25 -10.77 -11.07 8.08
N ARG A 26 -9.66 -10.37 8.35
CA ARG A 26 -9.37 -9.06 7.74
C ARG A 26 -8.03 -9.10 7.03
N TYR A 27 -7.95 -8.34 5.95
CA TYR A 27 -6.80 -8.33 5.06
C TYR A 27 -6.20 -6.94 5.00
N ILE A 28 -5.00 -6.88 4.44
CA ILE A 28 -4.33 -5.62 4.20
C ILE A 28 -5.22 -4.69 3.39
N SER A 29 -5.26 -3.43 3.81
CA SER A 29 -5.89 -2.36 3.06
C SER A 29 -5.01 -1.13 3.13
N ALA A 30 -5.29 -0.14 2.28
CA ALA A 30 -4.62 1.13 2.38
C ALA A 30 -5.58 2.29 2.11
N SER A 31 -5.29 3.41 2.75
CA SER A 31 -5.87 4.70 2.44
C SER A 31 -4.77 5.67 2.05
N ALA A 32 -5.12 6.63 1.21
CA ALA A 32 -4.22 7.70 0.86
C ALA A 32 -4.98 9.03 0.91
N THR A 33 -4.32 10.07 1.38
CA THR A 33 -4.81 11.44 1.29
C THR A 33 -3.87 12.21 0.40
N VAL A 34 -4.41 12.93 -0.58
CA VAL A 34 -3.62 13.77 -1.47
C VAL A 34 -4.34 15.09 -1.71
N ASN A 35 -3.70 16.21 -1.37
CA ASN A 35 -4.31 17.54 -1.42
C ASN A 35 -5.69 17.62 -0.73
N GLY A 36 -5.86 16.93 0.40
CA GLY A 36 -7.13 16.88 1.14
C GLY A 36 -8.20 15.96 0.55
N GLN A 37 -7.90 15.24 -0.54
CA GLN A 37 -8.79 14.22 -1.12
C GLN A 37 -8.38 12.83 -0.64
N GLY A 38 -9.32 12.10 -0.04
CA GLY A 38 -9.12 10.74 0.45
C GLY A 38 -9.41 9.68 -0.62
N TYR A 39 -8.60 8.63 -0.60
CA TYR A 39 -8.70 7.43 -1.44
C TYR A 39 -8.58 6.19 -0.55
N SER A 40 -9.18 5.08 -0.98
CA SER A 40 -9.17 3.81 -0.26
C SER A 40 -9.00 2.66 -1.24
N SER A 41 -8.25 1.63 -0.86
CA SER A 41 -8.11 0.41 -1.65
C SER A 41 -9.41 -0.37 -1.77
N GLU A 42 -10.21 -0.37 -0.69
CA GLU A 42 -11.43 -1.18 -0.57
C GLU A 42 -12.67 -0.49 -1.13
N ASN A 43 -12.67 0.84 -1.26
CA ASN A 43 -13.86 1.61 -1.60
C ASN A 43 -13.59 2.60 -2.75
N GLY A 44 -14.59 2.77 -3.62
CA GLY A 44 -14.56 3.80 -4.67
C GLY A 44 -13.66 3.43 -5.86
N GLN A 45 -12.92 4.42 -6.40
CA GLN A 45 -12.07 4.23 -7.60
C GLN A 45 -10.70 3.60 -7.30
N GLY A 46 -10.39 3.30 -6.03
CA GLY A 46 -9.05 2.88 -5.64
C GLY A 46 -8.00 3.97 -5.88
N PHE A 47 -6.74 3.56 -5.93
CA PHE A 47 -5.63 4.41 -6.37
C PHE A 47 -4.48 3.58 -6.92
N ASP A 48 -3.70 4.15 -7.83
CA ASP A 48 -2.54 3.47 -8.39
C ASP A 48 -1.28 3.91 -7.66
N LEU A 49 -0.32 2.99 -7.54
CA LEU A 49 1.04 3.32 -7.11
C LEU A 49 2.02 3.06 -8.24
N ILE A 50 2.96 3.97 -8.42
CA ILE A 50 4.07 3.83 -9.36
C ILE A 50 5.32 3.60 -8.52
N VAL A 51 5.86 2.39 -8.59
CA VAL A 51 7.05 1.98 -7.86
C VAL A 51 8.20 1.84 -8.85
N ASP A 52 9.23 2.68 -8.70
CA ASP A 52 10.39 2.73 -9.58
C ASP A 52 10.01 2.79 -11.09
N GLY A 53 8.92 3.50 -11.40
CA GLY A 53 8.40 3.67 -12.75
C GLY A 53 7.41 2.59 -13.23
N LYS A 54 7.20 1.51 -12.46
CA LYS A 54 6.18 0.50 -12.75
C LYS A 54 4.86 0.85 -12.07
N THR A 55 3.79 0.99 -12.85
CA THR A 55 2.44 1.22 -12.33
C THR A 55 1.80 -0.08 -11.82
N PHE A 56 1.34 -0.06 -10.58
CA PHE A 56 0.51 -1.07 -9.97
C PHE A 56 -0.89 -0.47 -9.74
N ARG A 57 -1.91 -1.11 -10.30
CA ARG A 57 -3.28 -0.63 -10.21
C ARG A 57 -3.97 -1.14 -8.96
N ASN A 58 -4.43 -0.24 -8.10
CA ASN A 58 -5.02 -0.54 -6.80
C ASN A 58 -4.35 -1.71 -6.05
N PRO A 59 -3.03 -1.67 -5.80
CA PRO A 59 -2.26 -2.84 -5.39
C PRO A 59 -2.62 -3.40 -4.02
N PHE A 60 -3.29 -2.61 -3.17
CA PHE A 60 -3.73 -3.03 -1.84
C PHE A 60 -5.12 -3.67 -1.84
N TYR A 61 -5.85 -3.59 -2.96
CA TYR A 61 -7.08 -4.36 -3.11
C TYR A 61 -6.72 -5.81 -3.38
N THR A 62 -6.88 -6.66 -2.37
CA THR A 62 -6.46 -8.07 -2.44
C THR A 62 -7.62 -9.04 -2.58
N ASP A 63 -8.87 -8.57 -2.54
CA ASP A 63 -10.08 -9.41 -2.65
C ASP A 63 -10.38 -9.85 -4.11
N CYS A 64 -9.36 -10.41 -4.75
CA CYS A 64 -9.44 -11.20 -5.97
C CYS A 64 -8.15 -12.02 -6.12
N ARG A 65 -8.22 -13.25 -6.64
CA ARG A 65 -7.05 -14.15 -6.76
C ARG A 65 -5.89 -13.54 -7.54
N ALA A 66 -6.18 -12.86 -8.66
CA ALA A 66 -5.14 -12.20 -9.45
C ALA A 66 -4.54 -11.00 -8.72
N CYS A 67 -5.36 -10.25 -7.98
CA CYS A 67 -4.98 -9.07 -7.23
C CYS A 67 -4.04 -9.45 -6.07
N SER A 68 -4.40 -10.48 -5.30
CA SER A 68 -3.54 -11.04 -4.27
C SER A 68 -2.23 -11.60 -4.81
N SER A 69 -2.25 -12.26 -5.98
CA SER A 69 -1.02 -12.72 -6.64
C SER A 69 -0.09 -11.55 -6.98
N ILE A 70 -0.63 -10.47 -7.56
CA ILE A 70 0.14 -9.25 -7.87
C ILE A 70 0.69 -8.62 -6.58
N PHE A 71 -0.12 -8.53 -5.53
CA PHE A 71 0.31 -8.03 -4.22
C PHE A 71 1.51 -8.83 -3.68
N THR A 72 1.33 -10.15 -3.58
CA THR A 72 2.27 -11.06 -2.91
C THR A 72 3.56 -11.26 -3.69
N HIS A 73 3.48 -11.41 -5.01
CA HIS A 73 4.62 -11.80 -5.83
C HIS A 73 5.34 -10.63 -6.50
N GLU A 74 4.65 -9.51 -6.74
CA GLU A 74 5.22 -8.40 -7.50
C GLU A 74 5.31 -7.12 -6.68
N PHE A 75 4.19 -6.67 -6.11
CA PHE A 75 4.08 -5.34 -5.54
C PHE A 75 4.78 -5.19 -4.20
N TRP A 76 4.50 -6.04 -3.21
CA TRP A 76 5.00 -5.84 -1.85
C TRP A 76 6.53 -5.85 -1.77
N GLY A 77 7.15 -6.77 -2.51
CA GLY A 77 8.60 -6.83 -2.64
C GLY A 77 9.20 -5.60 -3.32
N ALA A 78 8.52 -5.05 -4.33
CA ALA A 78 8.93 -3.83 -5.02
C ALA A 78 8.78 -2.59 -4.12
N LEU A 79 7.64 -2.43 -3.44
CA LEU A 79 7.37 -1.33 -2.51
C LEU A 79 8.45 -1.23 -1.44
N ARG A 80 8.81 -2.36 -0.83
CA ARG A 80 9.84 -2.41 0.23
C ARG A 80 11.23 -2.01 -0.25
N LYS A 81 11.50 -2.11 -1.54
CA LYS A 81 12.79 -1.77 -2.16
C LYS A 81 12.73 -0.50 -3.00
N ALA A 82 11.59 0.20 -2.97
CA ALA A 82 11.33 1.35 -3.82
C ALA A 82 12.35 2.46 -3.58
N ASN A 83 12.99 2.93 -4.64
CA ASN A 83 13.79 4.15 -4.60
C ASN A 83 12.90 5.36 -4.86
N ARG A 84 11.91 5.19 -5.74
CA ARG A 84 10.89 6.16 -6.10
C ARG A 84 9.52 5.56 -5.92
N LEU A 85 8.71 6.18 -5.07
CA LEU A 85 7.31 5.85 -4.88
C LEU A 85 6.47 7.04 -5.33
N GLN A 86 5.47 6.79 -6.16
CA GLN A 86 4.54 7.81 -6.59
C GLN A 86 3.12 7.32 -6.45
N PHE A 87 2.25 8.21 -6.06
CA PHE A 87 0.82 8.02 -6.04
C PHE A 87 0.22 8.53 -7.34
N SER A 88 -0.74 7.80 -7.92
CA SER A 88 -1.46 8.18 -9.11
C SER A 88 -2.96 7.98 -8.92
N ALA A 89 -3.73 9.07 -8.96
CA ALA A 89 -5.18 9.02 -8.99
C ALA A 89 -5.75 10.21 -9.79
N GLN A 90 -6.85 9.97 -10.50
CA GLN A 90 -7.58 11.00 -11.28
C GLN A 90 -6.67 11.83 -12.21
N GLY A 91 -5.67 11.18 -12.82
CA GLY A 91 -4.72 11.83 -13.75
C GLY A 91 -3.65 12.70 -13.10
N LYS A 92 -3.58 12.76 -11.76
CA LYS A 92 -2.53 13.47 -11.03
C LYS A 92 -1.52 12.47 -10.46
N ILE A 93 -0.24 12.84 -10.45
CA ILE A 93 0.86 12.04 -9.93
C ILE A 93 1.63 12.84 -8.88
N PHE A 94 1.91 12.22 -7.73
CA PHE A 94 2.62 12.82 -6.61
C PHE A 94 3.71 11.89 -6.11
N ASN A 95 4.82 12.44 -5.62
CA ASN A 95 5.91 11.64 -5.06
C ASN A 95 5.68 11.43 -3.56
N LEU A 96 5.77 10.19 -3.11
CA LEU A 96 5.76 9.83 -1.70
C LEU A 96 7.20 9.54 -1.24
N PRO A 97 7.55 9.84 0.02
CA PRO A 97 8.86 9.51 0.56
C PRO A 97 9.09 8.00 0.61
N THR A 98 10.31 7.58 0.27
CA THR A 98 10.73 6.16 0.29
C THR A 98 11.66 5.82 1.44
N LYS A 99 11.96 6.79 2.32
CA LYS A 99 12.89 6.59 3.43
C LYS A 99 12.36 5.50 4.37
N ASN A 100 13.20 4.51 4.64
CA ASN A 100 12.97 3.43 5.60
C ASN A 100 11.83 2.44 5.28
N LEU A 101 11.27 2.43 4.07
CA LEU A 101 10.21 1.47 3.69
C LEU A 101 10.61 0.01 3.98
N LYS A 102 11.85 -0.38 3.66
CA LYS A 102 12.35 -1.74 3.93
C LYS A 102 12.38 -2.12 5.41
N ALA A 103 12.65 -1.15 6.28
CA ALA A 103 12.81 -1.34 7.72
C ALA A 103 11.47 -1.33 8.46
N VAL A 104 10.53 -0.52 7.95
CA VAL A 104 9.19 -0.35 8.54
C VAL A 104 8.24 -1.44 8.06
N LEU A 105 8.26 -1.77 6.77
CA LEU A 105 7.36 -2.77 6.21
C LEU A 105 7.95 -4.18 6.37
N PRO A 106 7.25 -5.11 7.03
CA PRO A 106 7.70 -6.48 7.23
C PRO A 106 7.78 -7.27 5.90
N THR A 107 8.59 -8.34 5.88
CA THR A 107 8.57 -9.29 4.77
C THR A 107 7.30 -10.12 4.83
N LEU A 108 6.72 -10.57 3.71
CA LEU A 108 5.54 -11.45 3.73
C LEU A 108 5.77 -12.77 4.49
N ASN A 109 7.01 -13.27 4.49
CA ASN A 109 7.41 -14.49 5.17
C ASN A 109 7.77 -14.28 6.66
N ASP A 110 7.65 -13.06 7.18
CA ASP A 110 7.89 -12.80 8.60
C ASP A 110 6.72 -13.37 9.41
N LYS A 111 7.04 -14.12 10.47
CA LYS A 111 6.02 -14.72 11.34
C LYS A 111 5.15 -13.68 12.04
N ASN A 112 5.66 -12.45 12.20
CA ASN A 112 4.93 -11.34 12.80
C ASN A 112 4.27 -10.43 11.75
N ASN A 113 4.29 -10.80 10.47
CA ASN A 113 3.65 -10.01 9.43
C ASN A 113 2.13 -10.19 9.47
N SER A 114 1.42 -9.13 9.86
CA SER A 114 -0.03 -9.04 9.76
C SER A 114 -0.53 -8.49 8.42
N CYS A 115 0.36 -8.05 7.53
CA CYS A 115 0.02 -7.55 6.21
C CYS A 115 -0.24 -8.72 5.25
N GLN A 116 -1.39 -9.37 5.39
CA GLN A 116 -1.78 -10.54 4.61
C GLN A 116 -2.79 -10.18 3.54
N ALA A 117 -2.68 -10.81 2.38
CA ALA A 117 -3.62 -10.66 1.27
C ALA A 117 -4.87 -11.53 1.50
N ALA A 118 -5.99 -11.19 0.86
CA ALA A 118 -7.23 -11.95 0.98
C ALA A 118 -7.23 -13.35 0.34
N TRP A 119 -6.35 -13.59 -0.66
CA TRP A 119 -6.31 -14.83 -1.44
C TRP A 119 -4.90 -15.40 -1.65
#